data_AF-A0A0D2H0G6-F1
#
_entry.id   AF-A0A0D2H0G6-F1
#
_cell.length_a   1.000
_cell.length_b   1.000
_cell.length_c   1.000
_cell.angle_alpha   90.00
_cell.angle_beta   90.00
_cell.angle_gamma   90.00
#
_symmetry.space_group_name_H-M   'P 1'
#
loop_
_entity.id
_entity.type
_entity.pdbx_description
1 polymer ?
#
loop_
_entity_poly.entity_id
_entity_poly.type
_entity_poly.pdbx_seq_one_letter_code
_entity_poly.pdbx_strand_id
1 'polypeptide(L)'
;MSERRFSQLPEFVHDGVIYNAQPPMTSQDYGRMIDGIVGKLENFRLDLEMLVVDDDCSTDLDGMVSARFRLSHDSQNKKLEQDRVVFYEHVFFRFQGGKIAEIWPLIAWPEK
;
A
#
# COMPACT_ATOMS: atom_id res chain seq x y z
N MET A 1 -0.51 2.09 -19.42
CA MET A 1 -0.01 2.27 -18.04
C MET A 1 -1.20 2.64 -17.17
N SER A 2 -1.30 2.14 -15.95
CA SER A 2 -2.39 2.54 -15.05
C SER A 2 -2.16 3.98 -14.60
N GLU A 3 -3.20 4.81 -14.65
CA GLU A 3 -3.16 6.18 -14.13
C GLU A 3 -3.14 6.16 -12.60
N ARG A 4 -2.30 7.01 -11.98
CA ARG A 4 -2.26 7.15 -10.52
C ARG A 4 -3.40 8.06 -10.07
N ARG A 5 -4.38 7.48 -9.38
CA ARG A 5 -5.61 8.19 -8.97
C ARG A 5 -5.64 8.48 -7.48
N PHE A 6 -4.55 9.01 -6.93
CA PHE A 6 -4.43 9.29 -5.49
C PHE A 6 -5.45 10.30 -4.96
N SER A 7 -5.96 11.18 -5.84
CA SER A 7 -7.07 12.08 -5.51
C SER A 7 -8.37 11.36 -5.13
N GLN A 8 -8.52 10.08 -5.49
CA GLN A 8 -9.68 9.26 -5.17
C GLN A 8 -9.53 8.46 -3.87
N LEU A 9 -8.38 8.52 -3.19
CA LEU A 9 -8.23 7.83 -1.91
C LEU A 9 -9.31 8.15 -0.87
N PRO A 10 -9.91 9.36 -0.80
CA PRO A 10 -11.02 9.60 0.12
C PRO A 10 -12.23 8.67 -0.07
N GLU A 11 -12.38 8.01 -1.22
CA GLU A 11 -13.41 6.99 -1.45
C GLU A 11 -13.11 5.68 -0.69
N PHE A 12 -11.83 5.35 -0.47
CA PHE A 12 -11.38 4.05 0.05
C PHE A 12 -10.68 4.14 1.41
N VAL A 13 -10.21 5.32 1.80
CA VAL A 13 -9.40 5.57 2.99
C VAL A 13 -10.13 6.54 3.92
N HIS A 14 -10.14 6.21 5.20
CA HIS A 14 -10.75 7.02 6.24
C HIS A 14 -10.02 8.36 6.38
N ASP A 15 -10.73 9.45 6.68
CA ASP A 15 -10.13 10.80 6.77
C ASP A 15 -9.36 11.08 8.08
N GLY A 16 -9.09 10.02 8.83
CA GLY A 16 -8.24 10.00 10.01
C GLY A 16 -7.41 8.73 10.00
N VAL A 17 -6.85 8.37 8.85
CA VAL A 17 -6.09 7.12 8.68
C VAL A 17 -4.86 7.13 9.56
N ILE A 18 -4.62 6.02 10.25
CA ILE A 18 -3.43 5.76 11.05
C ILE A 18 -2.50 4.87 10.24
N TYR A 19 -1.40 5.44 9.76
CA TYR A 19 -0.37 4.70 9.03
C TYR A 19 0.78 4.34 9.98
N ASN A 20 1.02 3.05 10.18
CA ASN A 20 2.11 2.50 10.99
C ASN A 20 2.23 3.14 12.38
N ALA A 21 1.10 3.20 13.11
CA ALA A 21 0.98 3.79 14.44
C ALA A 21 1.39 5.28 14.55
N GLN A 22 1.50 6.00 13.44
CA GLN A 22 1.69 7.45 13.45
C GLN A 22 0.39 8.18 13.83
N PRO A 23 0.45 9.45 14.24
CA PRO A 23 -0.74 10.26 14.44
C PRO A 23 -1.68 10.20 13.23
N PRO A 24 -3.01 10.23 13.44
CA PRO A 24 -3.98 10.23 12.35
C PRO A 24 -3.70 11.34 11.34
N MET A 25 -3.88 11.03 10.05
CA MET A 25 -3.76 12.00 8.96
C MET A 25 -4.97 11.94 8.03
N THR A 26 -5.15 12.99 7.23
CA THR A 26 -6.22 13.00 6.23
C THR A 26 -5.94 11.97 5.14
N SER A 27 -7.00 11.49 4.51
CA SER A 27 -6.90 10.59 3.34
C SER A 27 -6.09 11.20 2.19
N GLN A 28 -6.12 12.53 2.07
CA GLN A 28 -5.35 13.28 1.07
C GLN A 28 -3.86 13.38 1.44
N ASP A 29 -3.53 13.63 2.71
CA ASP A 29 -2.14 13.63 3.19
C ASP A 29 -1.50 12.26 2.97
N TYR A 30 -2.24 11.20 3.29
CA TYR A 30 -1.82 9.83 3.00
C TYR A 30 -1.56 9.62 1.50
N GLY A 31 -2.45 10.09 0.63
CA GLY A 31 -2.25 10.02 -0.82
C GLY A 31 -1.01 10.77 -1.31
N ARG A 32 -0.75 11.97 -0.80
CA ARG A 32 0.47 12.73 -1.11
C ARG A 32 1.73 12.00 -0.66
N MET A 33 1.70 11.37 0.52
CA MET A 33 2.82 10.59 1.04
C MET A 33 3.14 9.42 0.10
N ILE A 34 2.14 8.62 -0.27
CA ILE A 34 2.33 7.47 -1.15
C ILE A 34 2.77 7.91 -2.56
N ASP A 35 2.17 8.96 -3.12
CA ASP A 35 2.59 9.50 -4.41
C ASP A 35 4.04 9.99 -4.40
N GLY A 36 4.46 10.66 -3.31
CA GLY A 36 5.84 11.11 -3.14
C GLY A 36 6.86 9.96 -3.04
N ILE A 37 6.46 8.80 -2.53
CA ILE A 37 7.29 7.59 -2.49
C ILE A 37 7.35 6.95 -3.89
N VAL A 38 6.18 6.67 -4.47
CA VAL A 38 6.05 5.97 -5.76
C VAL A 38 6.53 6.83 -6.94
N GLY A 39 6.46 8.16 -6.84
CA GLY A 39 6.99 9.12 -7.81
C GLY A 39 8.51 9.09 -7.98
N LYS A 40 9.25 8.55 -7.01
CA LYS A 40 10.70 8.41 -7.09
C LYS A 40 11.16 7.11 -7.78
N LEU A 41 10.22 6.21 -8.06
CA LEU A 41 10.49 4.87 -8.59
C LEU A 41 10.10 4.81 -10.08
N GLU A 42 11.08 4.43 -10.92
CA GLU A 42 10.88 4.28 -12.36
C GLU A 42 10.18 2.95 -12.68
N ASN A 43 9.19 2.98 -13.58
CA ASN A 43 8.41 1.80 -13.99
C ASN A 43 7.91 0.94 -12.81
N PHE A 44 7.53 1.62 -11.73
CA PHE A 44 6.98 1.01 -10.52
C PHE A 44 5.72 0.21 -10.84
N ARG A 45 5.64 -0.99 -10.27
CA ARG A 45 4.48 -1.88 -10.28
C ARG A 45 4.25 -2.44 -8.89
N LEU A 46 2.97 -2.53 -8.54
CA LEU A 46 2.48 -3.19 -7.35
C LEU A 46 1.48 -4.25 -7.81
N ASP A 47 1.78 -5.51 -7.50
CA ASP A 47 0.95 -6.66 -7.81
C ASP A 47 0.39 -7.21 -6.48
N LEU A 48 -0.94 -7.38 -6.38
CA LEU A 48 -1.56 -8.08 -5.25
C LEU A 48 -1.44 -9.58 -5.48
N GLU A 49 -0.60 -10.25 -4.69
CA GLU A 49 -0.36 -11.70 -4.82
C GLU A 49 -1.26 -12.52 -3.90
N MET A 50 -1.64 -11.97 -2.75
CA MET A 50 -2.49 -12.64 -1.78
C MET A 50 -3.34 -11.61 -1.06
N LEU A 51 -4.60 -11.95 -0.83
CA LEU A 51 -5.53 -11.20 -0.02
C LEU A 51 -6.25 -12.18 0.91
N VAL A 52 -6.21 -11.90 2.21
CA VAL A 52 -6.93 -12.63 3.24
C VAL A 52 -7.89 -11.65 3.88
N VAL A 53 -9.17 -12.00 3.90
CA VAL A 53 -10.24 -11.20 4.48
C VAL A 53 -10.79 -11.96 5.67
N ASP A 54 -11.00 -11.27 6.79
CA ASP A 54 -11.64 -11.86 7.96
C ASP A 54 -13.11 -12.18 7.67
N ASP A 55 -13.58 -13.35 8.12
CA ASP A 55 -14.95 -13.85 7.86
C ASP A 55 -16.01 -13.01 8.59
N ASP A 56 -15.62 -12.29 9.63
CA ASP A 56 -16.50 -11.47 10.47
C ASP A 56 -16.92 -10.12 9.83
N CYS A 57 -16.73 -9.95 8.52
CA CYS A 57 -17.24 -8.80 7.75
C CYS A 57 -18.77 -8.87 7.57
N SER A 58 -19.53 -9.00 8.66
CA SER A 58 -20.99 -8.94 8.63
C SER A 58 -21.44 -7.49 8.55
N THR A 59 -22.13 -7.16 7.46
CA THR A 59 -22.92 -5.95 7.17
C THR A 59 -22.20 -4.61 6.98
N ASP A 60 -21.25 -4.24 7.83
CA ASP A 60 -20.75 -2.84 7.87
C ASP A 60 -19.39 -2.64 7.16
N LEU A 61 -18.87 -3.71 6.53
CA LEU A 61 -17.52 -3.75 5.93
C LEU A 61 -16.42 -3.37 6.93
N ASP A 62 -16.68 -3.60 8.21
CA ASP A 62 -15.71 -3.51 9.30
C ASP A 62 -14.97 -4.84 9.40
N GLY A 63 -13.67 -4.78 9.67
CA GLY A 63 -12.87 -5.99 9.84
C GLY A 63 -11.41 -5.82 9.51
N MET A 64 -10.71 -6.95 9.48
CA MET A 64 -9.30 -7.02 9.16
C MET A 64 -9.08 -7.61 7.77
N VAL A 65 -8.15 -7.03 7.04
CA VAL A 65 -7.68 -7.55 5.75
C VAL A 65 -6.16 -7.60 5.77
N SER A 66 -5.58 -8.72 5.34
CA SER A 66 -4.15 -8.83 5.12
C SER A 66 -3.86 -9.01 3.64
N ALA A 67 -2.87 -8.30 3.13
CA ALA A 67 -2.44 -8.40 1.75
C ALA A 67 -0.95 -8.67 1.65
N ARG A 68 -0.56 -9.47 0.66
CA ARG A 68 0.83 -9.58 0.22
C ARG A 68 0.96 -8.92 -1.14
N PHE A 69 1.78 -7.88 -1.20
CA PHE A 69 2.12 -7.19 -2.43
C PHE A 69 3.52 -7.61 -2.89
N ARG A 70 3.65 -7.79 -4.20
CA ARG A 70 4.94 -7.78 -4.89
C ARG A 70 5.16 -6.42 -5.51
N LEU A 71 6.23 -5.76 -5.11
CA LEU A 71 6.62 -4.46 -5.59
C LEU A 71 7.83 -4.62 -6.50
N SER A 72 7.79 -3.96 -7.66
CA SER A 72 8.94 -3.93 -8.56
C SER A 72 9.12 -2.59 -9.22
N HIS A 73 10.36 -2.20 -9.45
CA HIS A 73 10.71 -0.98 -10.18
C HIS A 73 12.05 -1.18 -10.88
N ASP A 74 12.38 -0.30 -11.82
CA ASP A 74 13.68 -0.35 -12.48
C ASP A 74 14.78 0.09 -11.51
N SER A 75 15.94 -0.56 -11.60
CA SER A 75 17.11 -0.15 -10.85
C SER A 75 17.63 1.17 -11.40
N GLN A 76 17.84 2.17 -10.54
CA GLN A 76 18.55 3.39 -10.93
C GLN A 76 20.02 3.13 -11.26
N ASN A 77 20.57 2.01 -10.78
CA ASN A 77 21.95 1.63 -11.02
C ASN A 77 22.05 0.68 -12.22
N LYS A 78 22.16 1.26 -13.42
CA LYS A 78 22.33 0.52 -14.69
C LYS A 78 23.62 -0.30 -14.80
N LYS A 79 24.47 -0.31 -13.77
CA LYS A 79 25.74 -1.09 -13.76
C LYS A 79 25.55 -2.53 -13.27
N LEU A 80 24.45 -2.83 -12.59
CA LEU A 80 24.14 -4.19 -12.15
C LEU A 80 23.27 -4.84 -13.24
N GLU A 81 23.62 -6.05 -13.69
CA GLU A 81 22.86 -6.81 -14.70
C GLU A 81 21.40 -7.09 -14.31
N GLN A 82 21.02 -6.80 -13.06
CA GLN A 82 19.63 -6.84 -12.62
C GLN A 82 18.91 -5.53 -12.97
N ASP A 83 18.18 -5.57 -14.09
CA ASP A 83 17.38 -4.44 -14.59
C ASP A 83 16.27 -3.99 -13.62
N ARG A 84 15.79 -4.88 -12.75
CA ARG A 84 14.65 -4.61 -11.85
C ARG A 84 14.91 -5.04 -10.42
N VAL A 85 14.55 -4.15 -9.50
CA VAL A 85 14.46 -4.44 -8.07
C VAL A 85 13.08 -5.03 -7.80
N VAL A 86 13.02 -6.11 -7.02
CA VAL A 86 11.78 -6.77 -6.60
C VAL A 86 11.83 -6.98 -5.09
N PHE A 87 10.76 -6.61 -4.39
CA PHE A 87 10.60 -6.86 -2.97
C PHE A 87 9.13 -7.11 -2.63
N TYR A 88 8.89 -7.56 -1.40
CA TYR A 88 7.54 -7.92 -0.96
C TYR A 88 7.14 -7.05 0.23
N GLU A 89 5.86 -6.70 0.28
CA GLU A 89 5.27 -6.00 1.41
C GLU A 89 4.05 -6.78 1.88
N HIS A 90 4.02 -7.09 3.17
CA HIS A 90 2.83 -7.61 3.83
C HIS A 90 2.15 -6.43 4.51
N VAL A 91 0.89 -6.18 4.20
CA VAL A 91 0.15 -5.06 4.78
C VAL A 91 -1.07 -5.60 5.48
N PHE A 92 -1.26 -5.17 6.72
CA PHE A 92 -2.47 -5.40 7.48
C PHE A 92 -3.30 -4.12 7.45
N PHE A 93 -4.59 -4.26 7.18
CA PHE A 93 -5.55 -3.18 7.11
C PHE A 93 -6.63 -3.43 8.14
N ARG A 94 -7.02 -2.38 8.85
CA ARG A 94 -8.29 -2.34 9.56
C ARG A 94 -9.27 -1.51 8.74
N PHE A 95 -10.44 -2.06 8.48
CA PHE A 95 -11.55 -1.36 7.87
C PHE A 95 -12.54 -0.88 8.94
N GLN A 96 -13.08 0.33 8.73
CA GLN A 96 -14.17 0.93 9.49
C GLN A 96 -15.11 1.66 8.53
N GLY A 97 -16.40 1.38 8.58
CA GLY A 97 -17.43 1.89 7.68
C GLY A 97 -17.09 1.65 6.21
N GLY A 98 -16.48 0.50 5.89
CA GLY A 98 -16.02 0.15 4.55
C GLY A 98 -14.81 0.93 4.01
N LYS A 99 -14.12 1.69 4.86
CA LYS A 99 -12.89 2.40 4.50
C LYS A 99 -11.69 1.92 5.31
N ILE A 100 -10.50 2.01 4.72
CA ILE A 100 -9.24 1.72 5.39
C ILE A 100 -8.99 2.77 6.48
N ALA A 101 -9.03 2.36 7.75
CA ALA A 101 -8.83 3.22 8.91
C ALA A 101 -7.42 3.11 9.50
N GLU A 102 -6.83 1.92 9.47
CA GLU A 102 -5.47 1.69 9.98
C GLU A 102 -4.69 0.81 8.99
N ILE A 103 -3.39 1.08 8.88
CA ILE A 103 -2.47 0.41 7.94
C ILE A 103 -1.18 0.05 8.66
N TRP A 104 -0.81 -1.22 8.67
CA TRP A 104 0.46 -1.70 9.20
C TRP A 104 1.26 -2.43 8.12
N PRO A 105 2.20 -1.73 7.47
CA PRO A 105 3.08 -2.35 6.48
C PRO A 105 4.26 -3.06 7.16
N LEU A 106 4.64 -4.21 6.61
CA LEU A 106 5.86 -4.95 6.90
C LEU A 106 6.58 -5.24 5.59
N ILE A 107 7.71 -4.57 5.38
CA ILE A 107 8.51 -4.71 4.16
C ILE A 107 9.52 -5.85 4.35
N ALA A 108 9.48 -6.82 3.43
CA ALA A 108 10.48 -7.86 3.28
C ALA A 108 11.36 -7.53 2.06
N TRP A 109 12.57 -7.04 2.33
CA TRP A 109 13.59 -6.91 1.31
C TRP A 109 14.13 -8.30 0.95
N PRO A 110 14.43 -8.60 -0.33
CA PRO A 110 15.24 -9.76 -0.64
C PRO A 110 16.56 -9.64 0.13
N GLU A 111 16.99 -10.73 0.77
CA GLU A 111 18.30 -10.79 1.43
C GLU A 111 19.38 -10.34 0.45
N LYS A 112 20.36 -9.56 0.95
CA LYS A 112 21.51 -9.09 0.16
C LYS A 112 22.44 -10.23 -0.21
#